data_AF-A0A5C6BJ71-F1
#
_entry.id   AF-A0A5C6BJ71-F1
#
_cell.length_a   1.000
_cell.length_b   1.000
_cell.length_c   1.000
_cell.angle_alpha   90.00
_cell.angle_beta   90.00
_cell.angle_gamma   90.00
#
_symmetry.space_group_name_H-M   'P 1'
#
loop_
_entity.id
_entity.type
_entity.pdbx_description
1 polymer ?
#
loop_
_entity_poly.entity_id
_entity_poly.type
_entity_poly.pdbx_seq_one_letter_code
_entity_poly.pdbx_strand_id
1 'polypeptide(L)'
;MLETRELGKQLKIAEEEFVVKLRVRDKESIQDAVRRFRKLVEHSGVKKEMRRREYYEKPSDAARRARRRAERRAKMNRTMG
;
A
#
# COMPACT_ATOMS: atom_id res chain seq x y z
N MET A 1 -16.68 -25.32 -12.05
CA MET A 1 -15.63 -25.36 -11.00
C MET A 1 -14.43 -24.43 -11.32
N LEU A 2 -14.67 -23.18 -11.76
CA LEU A 2 -13.59 -22.20 -11.99
C LEU A 2 -13.62 -21.01 -11.00
N GLU A 3 -14.61 -20.95 -10.10
CA GLU A 3 -14.79 -19.85 -9.13
C GLU A 3 -13.89 -19.94 -7.89
N THR A 4 -13.35 -21.12 -7.58
CA THR A 4 -12.50 -21.30 -6.38
C THR A 4 -11.11 -20.69 -6.53
N ARG A 5 -10.69 -20.34 -7.76
CA ARG A 5 -9.35 -19.80 -8.06
C ARG A 5 -9.26 -18.27 -7.92
N GLU A 6 -10.38 -17.57 -8.11
CA GLU A 6 -10.50 -16.12 -7.93
C GLU A 6 -10.50 -15.74 -6.45
N LEU A 7 -11.24 -16.50 -5.62
CA LEU A 7 -11.29 -16.32 -4.16
C LEU A 7 -9.90 -16.53 -3.51
N GLY A 8 -9.10 -17.47 -4.01
CA GLY A 8 -7.74 -17.71 -3.53
C GLY A 8 -6.75 -16.58 -3.83
N LYS A 9 -6.95 -15.81 -4.92
CA LYS A 9 -6.15 -14.60 -5.19
C LYS A 9 -6.54 -13.47 -4.22
N GLN A 10 -7.83 -13.33 -3.93
CA GLN A 10 -8.35 -12.33 -3.00
C GLN A 10 -7.84 -12.55 -1.56
N LEU A 11 -7.80 -13.80 -1.10
CA LEU A 11 -7.34 -14.15 0.25
C LEU A 11 -5.83 -13.92 0.43
N LYS A 12 -5.03 -14.12 -0.62
CA LYS A 12 -3.58 -13.86 -0.62
C LYS A 12 -3.23 -12.39 -0.39
N ILE A 13 -4.09 -11.46 -0.80
CA ILE A 13 -3.88 -10.01 -0.61
C ILE A 13 -4.07 -9.60 0.86
N ALA A 14 -4.79 -10.39 1.66
CA ALA A 14 -5.06 -10.10 3.07
C ALA A 14 -3.93 -10.56 4.02
N GLU A 15 -3.15 -11.58 3.63
CA GLU A 15 -2.02 -12.11 4.41
C GLU A 15 -0.64 -11.63 3.94
N GLU A 16 -0.57 -10.77 2.93
CA GLU A 16 0.69 -10.07 2.63
C GLU A 16 0.97 -9.05 3.74
N GLU A 17 1.74 -9.49 4.73
CA GLU A 17 2.55 -8.62 5.57
C GLU A 17 3.22 -7.57 4.68
N PHE A 18 3.25 -6.31 5.14
CA PHE A 18 3.65 -5.16 4.32
C PHE A 18 5.17 -5.15 4.09
N VAL A 19 5.65 -6.10 3.29
CA VAL A 19 7.06 -6.41 3.09
C VAL A 19 7.51 -5.79 1.77
N VAL A 20 8.31 -4.74 1.89
CA VAL A 20 8.94 -4.08 0.73
C VAL A 20 10.08 -4.96 0.23
N LYS A 21 9.88 -5.62 -0.91
CA LYS A 21 10.90 -6.48 -1.54
C LYS A 21 11.57 -5.71 -2.68
N LEU A 22 12.90 -5.61 -2.65
CA LEU A 22 13.71 -5.09 -3.75
C LEU A 22 14.54 -6.23 -4.35
N ARG A 23 14.40 -6.47 -5.65
CA ARG A 23 15.36 -7.28 -6.40
C ARG A 23 16.48 -6.38 -6.92
N VAL A 24 17.72 -6.77 -6.61
CA VAL A 24 18.93 -6.11 -7.10
C VAL A 24 19.10 -6.44 -8.59
N ARG A 25 19.58 -5.47 -9.37
CA ARG A 25 19.85 -5.63 -10.81
C ARG A 25 21.34 -5.86 -11.04
N ASP A 26 21.70 -6.62 -12.07
CA ASP A 26 23.08 -7.06 -12.32
C ASP A 26 24.10 -5.92 -12.62
N LYS A 27 23.62 -4.71 -12.96
CA LYS A 27 24.46 -3.53 -13.26
C LYS A 27 24.27 -2.37 -12.28
N GLU A 28 23.73 -2.60 -11.08
CA GLU A 28 23.57 -1.52 -10.10
C GLU A 28 24.67 -1.50 -9.04
N SER A 29 25.04 -0.29 -8.60
CA SER A 29 25.86 -0.12 -7.40
C SER A 29 25.02 -0.42 -6.16
N ILE A 30 25.67 -0.89 -5.08
CA ILE A 30 25.01 -1.14 -3.80
C ILE A 30 24.32 0.14 -3.28
N GLN A 31 24.93 1.31 -3.49
CA GLN A 31 24.36 2.58 -3.06
C GLN A 31 23.07 2.93 -3.81
N ASP A 32 23.01 2.66 -5.12
CA ASP A 32 21.79 2.87 -5.90
C ASP A 32 20.67 1.92 -5.47
N ALA A 33 21.01 0.66 -5.17
CA ALA A 33 20.06 -0.31 -4.63
C ALA A 33 19.43 0.19 -3.32
N VAL A 34 20.26 0.69 -2.39
CA VAL A 34 19.80 1.25 -1.11
C VAL A 34 18.92 2.48 -1.32
N ARG A 35 19.27 3.36 -2.27
CA ARG A 35 18.46 4.54 -2.60
C ARG A 35 17.08 4.15 -3.15
N ARG A 36 17.01 3.15 -4.03
CA ARG A 36 15.74 2.61 -4.55
C ARG A 36 14.92 1.96 -3.44
N PHE A 37 15.57 1.17 -2.57
CA PHE A 37 14.91 0.55 -1.43
C PHE A 37 14.28 1.61 -0.52
N ARG A 38 15.03 2.65 -0.15
CA ARG A 38 14.52 3.74 0.70
C ARG A 38 13.31 4.43 0.07
N LYS A 39 13.36 4.73 -1.23
CA LYS A 39 12.22 5.29 -1.97
C LYS A 39 11.00 4.35 -1.97
N LEU A 40 11.21 3.05 -2.14
CA LEU A 40 10.14 2.06 -2.10
C LEU A 40 9.52 1.94 -0.71
N VAL A 41 10.33 1.97 0.36
CA VAL A 41 9.84 2.00 1.74
C VAL A 41 9.02 3.26 2.01
N GLU A 42 9.46 4.41 1.53
CA GLU A 42 8.72 5.67 1.67
C GLU A 42 7.41 5.66 0.87
N HIS A 43 7.43 5.16 -0.37
CA HIS A 43 6.26 5.12 -1.25
C HIS A 43 5.22 4.07 -0.84
N SER A 44 5.68 2.91 -0.37
CA SER A 44 4.80 1.85 0.12
C SER A 44 3.93 2.36 1.27
N GLY A 45 4.43 3.30 2.09
CA GLY A 45 3.62 3.91 3.14
C GLY A 45 3.53 3.07 4.41
N VAL A 46 4.48 2.14 4.62
CA VAL A 46 4.68 1.36 5.86
C VAL A 46 4.48 2.25 7.09
N LYS A 47 5.20 3.37 7.16
CA LYS A 47 5.17 4.29 8.30
C LYS A 47 3.78 4.89 8.57
N LYS A 48 2.98 5.10 7.51
CA LYS A 48 1.63 5.65 7.63
C LYS A 48 0.65 4.60 8.14
N GLU A 49 0.83 3.35 7.72
CA GLU A 49 0.03 2.23 8.20
C GLU A 49 0.38 1.88 9.65
N MET A 50 1.66 1.91 10.04
CA MET A 50 2.08 1.78 11.45
C MET A 50 1.35 2.78 12.34
N ARG A 51 1.39 4.08 12.00
CA ARG A 51 0.67 5.14 12.73
C ARG A 51 -0.84 4.98 12.79
N ARG A 52 -1.44 4.28 11.82
CA ARG A 52 -2.88 4.02 11.78
C ARG A 52 -3.26 2.83 12.67
N ARG A 53 -2.35 1.87 12.84
CA ARG A 53 -2.54 0.67 13.68
C ARG A 53 -2.10 0.87 15.13
N GLU A 54 -1.40 1.95 15.45
CA GLU A 54 -0.97 2.31 16.81
C GLU A 54 -2.13 2.41 17.82
N TYR A 55 -3.33 2.75 17.37
CA TYR A 55 -4.52 2.85 18.21
C TYR A 55 -5.70 2.13 17.57
N TYR A 56 -6.59 1.61 18.42
CA TYR A 56 -7.87 1.09 17.93
C TYR A 56 -8.69 2.21 17.31
N GLU A 57 -9.09 2.00 16.07
CA GLU A 57 -10.05 2.85 15.39
C GLU A 57 -11.36 2.08 15.23
N LYS A 58 -12.46 2.71 15.67
CA LYS A 58 -13.79 2.14 15.48
C LYS A 58 -14.07 1.92 13.98
N PRO A 59 -14.66 0.78 13.56
CA PRO A 59 -14.92 0.47 12.15
C PRO A 59 -15.68 1.57 11.39
N SER A 60 -16.63 2.25 12.05
CA SER A 60 -17.38 3.37 11.48
C SER A 60 -16.49 4.57 11.13
N ASP A 61 -15.47 4.83 11.95
CA ASP A 61 -14.54 5.94 11.75
C ASP A 61 -13.55 5.60 10.63
N ALA A 62 -13.10 4.35 10.58
CA ALA A 62 -12.27 3.84 9.51
C ALA A 62 -12.98 3.97 8.15
N ALA A 63 -14.25 3.55 8.07
CA ALA A 63 -15.08 3.68 6.88
C ALA A 63 -15.30 5.14 6.47
N ARG A 64 -15.62 6.02 7.44
CA ARG A 64 -15.77 7.46 7.20
C ARG A 64 -14.48 8.09 6.66
N ARG A 65 -13.32 7.68 7.20
CA ARG A 65 -12.02 8.18 6.75
C ARG A 65 -11.68 7.67 5.35
N ALA A 66 -12.00 6.43 5.03
CA ALA A 66 -11.82 5.86 3.69
C ALA A 66 -12.66 6.61 2.64
N ARG A 67 -13.94 6.86 2.93
CA ARG A 67 -14.84 7.62 2.05
C ARG A 67 -14.30 9.03 1.76
N ARG A 68 -13.94 9.78 2.80
CA ARG A 68 -13.36 11.13 2.67
C ARG A 68 -12.06 11.14 1.85
N ARG A 69 -11.23 10.09 1.97
CA ARG A 69 -9.99 9.97 1.17
C ARG A 69 -10.31 9.72 -0.31
N ALA A 70 -11.31 8.90 -0.62
CA ALA A 70 -11.75 8.65 -1.99
C ALA A 70 -12.31 9.93 -2.64
N GLU A 71 -13.19 10.65 -1.94
CA GLU A 71 -13.75 11.93 -2.38
C GLU A 71 -12.65 12.96 -2.72
N ARG A 72 -11.65 13.11 -1.83
CA ARG A 72 -10.52 14.02 -2.08
C ARG A 72 -9.70 13.61 -3.30
N ARG A 73 -9.43 12.32 -3.47
CA ARG A 73 -8.69 11.81 -4.64
C ARG A 73 -9.45 12.08 -5.94
N ALA A 74 -10.76 11.82 -5.95
CA ALA A 74 -11.62 12.10 -7.10
C ALA A 74 -11.67 13.60 -7.44
N LYS A 75 -11.76 14.47 -6.43
CA LYS A 75 -11.70 15.92 -6.61
C LYS A 75 -10.38 16.37 -7.22
N MET A 76 -9.26 15.87 -6.69
CA MET A 76 -7.92 16.22 -7.18
C MET A 76 -7.70 15.80 -8.64
N ASN A 77 -8.20 14.62 -9.02
CA ASN A 77 -8.11 14.12 -10.39
C ASN A 77 -8.92 14.99 -11.37
N ARG A 78 -10.05 15.55 -10.92
CA ARG A 78 -10.90 16.44 -11.72
C ARG A 78 -10.31 17.83 -11.92
N THR A 79 -9.55 18.32 -10.95
CA THR A 79 -8.95 19.67 -11.00
C THR A 79 -7.61 19.72 -11.73
N MET A 80 -6.97 18.56 -11.93
CA MET A 80 -5.65 18.42 -12.56
C MET A 80 -5.72 17.85 -13.98
N GLY A 81 -6.92 17.55 -14.49
CA GLY A 81 -7.19 17.20 -15.89
C GLY A 81 -7.91 18.36 -16.58
#